data_AF-A0A536JFB9-F1
#
_entry.id   AF-A0A536JFB9-F1
#
_cell.length_a   1.000
_cell.length_b   1.000
_cell.length_c   1.000
_cell.angle_alpha   90.00
_cell.angle_beta   90.00
_cell.angle_gamma   90.00
#
_symmetry.space_group_name_H-M   'P 1'
#
loop_
_entity.id
_entity.type
_entity.pdbx_description
1 polymer ?
#
loop_
_entity_poly.entity_id
_entity_poly.type
_entity_poly.pdbx_seq_one_letter_code
_entity_poly.pdbx_strand_id
1 'polypeptide(L)'
;MPEWLLVDGSSMFFRAFYAIPQTMRGPGGDLVNAVRGTLDTLARYVTDRRPRHLAFTTDEDWRPDWRVELIPGYKEHRTAEPIPPALIPQVPIILASLTAVGVDVVGLGDYEAEDIVASLAARVKTPIEIASGDRDLFSQVRGTDVVVLYPQKGGIALVDEAEVARRYSIPGRAYADYAILRGDPSDGLPGIAGVGDKKAAELVTRYGSVGAMLEAGVFRNANAEYLEKALRVV
;
A
#
# COMPACT_ATOMS: atom_id res chain seq x y z
N MET A 1 -2.48 -0.57 22.57
CA MET A 1 -3.28 -1.43 21.67
C MET A 1 -3.86 -0.52 20.61
N PRO A 2 -3.80 -0.88 19.32
CA PRO A 2 -4.37 -0.06 18.26
C PRO A 2 -5.88 0.09 18.46
N GLU A 3 -6.41 1.24 18.08
CA GLU A 3 -7.87 1.43 18.02
C GLU A 3 -8.42 0.79 16.75
N TRP A 4 -7.74 1.03 15.63
CA TRP A 4 -8.11 0.59 14.29
C TRP A 4 -7.06 -0.34 13.70
N LEU A 5 -7.53 -1.37 13.01
CA LEU A 5 -6.75 -2.14 12.03
C LEU A 5 -7.33 -1.88 10.64
N LEU A 6 -6.56 -1.22 9.78
CA LEU A 6 -6.90 -1.05 8.37
C LEU A 6 -6.11 -2.09 7.58
N VAL A 7 -6.80 -2.91 6.79
CA VAL A 7 -6.18 -3.98 6.02
C VAL A 7 -6.23 -3.63 4.55
N ASP A 8 -5.07 -3.52 3.91
CA ASP A 8 -4.95 -3.56 2.47
C ASP A 8 -5.25 -5.00 2.01
N GLY A 9 -6.48 -5.18 1.52
CA GLY A 9 -7.02 -6.50 1.23
C GLY A 9 -6.31 -7.17 0.08
N SER A 10 -6.01 -6.41 -0.98
CA SER A 10 -5.34 -6.91 -2.16
C SER A 10 -3.95 -7.42 -1.85
N SER A 11 -3.13 -6.61 -1.18
CA SER A 11 -1.81 -7.03 -0.73
C SER A 11 -1.89 -8.30 0.12
N MET A 12 -2.89 -8.40 1.01
CA MET A 12 -3.08 -9.58 1.86
C MET A 12 -3.43 -10.84 1.07
N PHE A 13 -4.44 -10.83 0.20
CA PHE A 13 -4.87 -12.05 -0.50
C PHE A 13 -3.91 -12.48 -1.62
N PHE A 14 -3.24 -11.54 -2.29
CA PHE A 14 -2.17 -11.89 -3.24
C PHE A 14 -1.01 -12.55 -2.51
N ARG A 15 -0.60 -12.00 -1.36
CA ARG A 15 0.44 -12.62 -0.53
C ARG A 15 0.03 -14.01 -0.07
N ALA A 16 -1.21 -14.20 0.38
CA ALA A 16 -1.73 -15.50 0.77
C ALA A 16 -1.68 -16.51 -0.39
N PHE A 17 -2.07 -16.09 -1.60
CA PHE A 17 -2.06 -16.93 -2.79
C PHE A 17 -0.68 -17.48 -3.16
N TYR A 18 0.37 -16.66 -3.03
CA TYR A 18 1.74 -17.08 -3.34
C TYR A 18 2.48 -17.73 -2.16
N ALA A 19 2.16 -17.35 -0.93
CA ALA A 19 2.84 -17.88 0.26
C ALA A 19 2.31 -19.24 0.71
N ILE A 20 1.03 -19.53 0.47
CA ILE A 20 0.41 -20.79 0.89
C ILE A 20 0.44 -21.79 -0.27
N PRO A 21 0.90 -23.04 -0.06
CA PRO A 21 0.92 -24.07 -1.09
C PRO A 21 -0.42 -24.21 -1.80
N GLN A 22 -0.39 -24.24 -3.15
CA GLN A 22 -1.57 -24.37 -4.00
C GLN A 22 -2.11 -25.81 -4.07
N THR A 23 -2.05 -26.52 -2.95
CA THR A 23 -2.58 -27.88 -2.74
C THR A 23 -3.85 -27.89 -1.89
N MET A 24 -4.16 -26.78 -1.23
CA MET A 24 -5.33 -26.64 -0.35
C MET A 24 -6.63 -26.63 -1.16
N ARG A 25 -7.51 -27.59 -0.92
CA ARG A 25 -8.81 -27.71 -1.60
C ARG A 25 -9.98 -27.61 -0.62
N GLY A 26 -11.06 -26.98 -1.06
CA GLY A 26 -12.35 -26.97 -0.35
C GLY A 26 -13.15 -28.25 -0.61
N PRO A 27 -14.34 -28.42 0.02
CA PRO A 27 -15.19 -29.60 -0.16
C PRO A 27 -15.60 -29.87 -1.61
N GLY A 28 -15.75 -28.82 -2.43
CA GLY A 28 -16.06 -28.92 -3.86
C GLY A 28 -14.85 -29.27 -4.75
N GLY A 29 -13.65 -29.41 -4.18
CA GLY A 29 -12.42 -29.63 -4.94
C GLY A 29 -11.74 -28.37 -5.47
N ASP A 30 -12.34 -27.19 -5.24
CA ASP A 30 -11.78 -25.90 -5.65
C ASP A 30 -10.56 -25.50 -4.81
N LEU A 31 -9.62 -24.79 -5.45
CA LEU A 31 -8.45 -24.24 -4.78
C LEU A 31 -8.86 -23.12 -3.81
N VAL A 32 -8.39 -23.19 -2.56
CA VAL A 32 -8.76 -22.24 -1.48
C VAL A 32 -7.56 -21.78 -0.64
N ASN A 33 -6.35 -21.85 -1.20
CA ASN A 33 -5.12 -21.49 -0.49
C ASN A 33 -5.07 -20.00 -0.10
N ALA A 34 -5.54 -19.09 -0.97
CA ALA A 34 -5.65 -17.68 -0.66
C ALA A 34 -6.73 -17.42 0.38
N VAL A 35 -7.88 -18.10 0.28
CA VAL A 35 -8.96 -18.01 1.28
C VAL A 35 -8.42 -18.33 2.67
N ARG A 36 -7.76 -19.49 2.81
CA ARG A 36 -7.17 -19.91 4.07
C ARG A 36 -6.12 -18.92 4.55
N GLY A 37 -5.16 -18.54 3.71
CA GLY A 37 -4.05 -17.68 4.12
C GLY A 37 -4.50 -16.29 4.56
N THR A 38 -5.51 -15.71 3.90
CA THR A 38 -6.10 -14.41 4.27
C THR A 38 -6.81 -14.50 5.62
N LEU A 39 -7.71 -15.47 5.79
CA LEU A 39 -8.46 -15.63 7.05
C LEU A 39 -7.54 -15.98 8.23
N ASP A 40 -6.57 -16.88 8.03
CA ASP A 40 -5.59 -17.23 9.08
C ASP A 40 -4.75 -16.01 9.48
N THR A 41 -4.39 -15.15 8.52
CA THR A 41 -3.62 -13.93 8.81
C THR A 41 -4.44 -12.89 9.53
N LEU A 42 -5.68 -12.66 9.09
CA LEU A 42 -6.59 -11.72 9.74
C LEU A 42 -6.93 -12.16 11.17
N ALA A 43 -7.23 -13.45 11.37
CA ALA A 43 -7.50 -14.01 12.69
C ALA A 43 -6.32 -13.82 13.65
N ARG A 44 -5.09 -13.99 13.16
CA ARG A 44 -3.88 -13.70 13.92
C ARG A 44 -3.77 -12.23 14.30
N TYR A 45 -4.00 -11.31 13.36
CA TYR A 45 -3.99 -9.88 13.67
C TYR A 45 -5.07 -9.51 14.71
N VAL A 46 -6.29 -10.02 14.58
CA VAL A 46 -7.35 -9.79 15.57
C VAL A 46 -6.95 -10.33 16.95
N THR A 47 -6.36 -11.52 17.01
CA THR A 47 -5.97 -12.17 18.27
C THR A 47 -4.80 -11.47 18.96
N ASP A 48 -3.76 -11.14 18.20
CA ASP A 48 -2.48 -10.63 18.71
C ASP A 48 -2.53 -9.12 18.94
N ARG A 49 -3.20 -8.37 18.05
CA ARG A 49 -3.26 -6.90 18.08
C ARG A 49 -4.49 -6.38 18.79
N ARG A 50 -5.58 -7.16 18.82
CA ARG A 50 -6.85 -6.83 19.50
C ARG A 50 -7.40 -5.43 19.15
N PRO A 51 -7.56 -5.10 17.85
CA PRO A 51 -8.15 -3.82 17.45
C PRO A 51 -9.61 -3.73 17.91
N ARG A 52 -10.10 -2.52 18.18
CA ARG A 52 -11.54 -2.28 18.46
C ARG A 52 -12.37 -2.15 17.19
N HIS A 53 -11.74 -1.67 16.12
CA HIS A 53 -12.34 -1.51 14.81
C HIS A 53 -11.45 -2.11 13.73
N LEU A 54 -12.06 -2.69 12.70
CA LEU A 54 -11.35 -3.34 11.61
C LEU A 54 -12.06 -3.03 10.29
N ALA A 55 -11.31 -2.55 9.31
CA ALA A 55 -11.79 -2.39 7.93
C ALA A 55 -10.86 -3.14 6.98
N PHE A 56 -11.45 -3.87 6.05
CA PHE A 56 -10.75 -4.58 4.98
C PHE A 56 -11.01 -3.86 3.67
N THR A 57 -9.98 -3.27 3.07
CA THR A 57 -10.13 -2.45 1.86
C THR A 57 -9.94 -3.27 0.59
N THR A 58 -10.64 -2.89 -0.47
CA THR A 58 -10.61 -3.57 -1.77
C THR A 58 -10.14 -2.62 -2.87
N ASP A 59 -9.38 -3.16 -3.84
CA ASP A 59 -9.17 -2.51 -5.12
C ASP A 59 -10.42 -2.69 -5.99
N GLU A 60 -11.22 -1.65 -6.11
CA GLU A 60 -12.31 -1.65 -7.11
C GLU A 60 -11.77 -1.30 -8.49
N ASP A 61 -10.70 -0.49 -8.54
CA ASP A 61 -9.87 -0.29 -9.73
C ASP A 61 -8.38 -0.29 -9.35
N TRP A 62 -7.69 -1.39 -9.69
CA TRP A 62 -6.26 -1.59 -9.37
C TRP A 62 -5.32 -0.70 -10.21
N ARG A 63 -5.84 -0.10 -11.30
CA ARG A 63 -5.12 0.80 -12.19
C ARG A 63 -6.06 1.89 -12.71
N PRO A 64 -6.43 2.86 -11.86
CA PRO A 64 -7.39 3.89 -12.19
C PRO A 64 -7.01 4.71 -13.43
N ASP A 65 -7.98 4.92 -14.33
CA ASP A 65 -7.78 5.69 -15.56
C ASP A 65 -7.22 7.09 -15.27
N TRP A 66 -7.66 7.74 -14.19
CA TRP A 66 -7.19 9.07 -13.81
C TRP A 66 -5.70 9.10 -13.45
N ARG A 67 -5.13 8.00 -12.92
CA ARG A 67 -3.67 7.89 -12.70
C ARG A 67 -2.93 7.70 -14.01
N VAL A 68 -3.49 6.89 -14.91
CA VAL A 68 -2.93 6.62 -16.25
C VAL A 68 -2.94 7.88 -17.12
N GLU A 69 -3.99 8.69 -17.05
CA GLU A 69 -4.08 9.98 -17.74
C GLU A 69 -2.98 10.97 -17.29
N LEU A 70 -2.62 10.95 -16.00
CA LEU A 70 -1.54 11.76 -15.45
C LEU A 70 -0.16 11.21 -15.83
N ILE A 71 0.03 9.90 -15.70
CA ILE A 71 1.28 9.19 -15.98
C ILE A 71 0.97 7.92 -16.77
N PRO A 72 1.09 7.93 -18.12
CA PRO A 72 0.70 6.80 -18.97
C PRO A 72 1.35 5.45 -18.62
N GLY A 73 2.59 5.49 -18.14
CA GLY A 73 3.34 4.30 -17.72
C GLY A 73 2.91 3.70 -16.37
N TYR A 74 1.97 4.33 -15.66
CA TYR A 74 1.51 3.85 -14.35
C TYR A 74 1.00 2.42 -14.43
N LYS A 75 1.63 1.52 -13.67
CA LYS A 75 1.38 0.06 -13.62
C LYS A 75 1.29 -0.63 -15.00
N GLU A 76 1.85 -0.04 -16.06
CA GLU A 76 1.69 -0.53 -17.43
C GLU A 76 2.23 -1.96 -17.59
N HIS A 77 3.39 -2.27 -17.00
CA HIS A 77 4.00 -3.59 -17.06
C HIS A 77 3.14 -4.70 -16.42
N ARG A 78 2.24 -4.35 -15.50
CA ARG A 78 1.33 -5.30 -14.84
C ARG A 78 0.12 -5.63 -15.71
N THR A 79 -0.18 -4.85 -16.75
CA THR A 79 -1.28 -5.13 -17.69
C THR A 79 -1.06 -6.41 -18.50
N ALA A 80 0.20 -6.81 -18.70
CA ALA A 80 0.57 -8.06 -19.34
C ALA A 80 0.49 -9.27 -18.38
N GLU A 81 0.39 -9.04 -17.08
CA GLU A 81 0.29 -10.05 -16.03
C GLU A 81 -1.15 -10.12 -15.50
N PRO A 82 -2.03 -10.93 -16.12
CA PRO A 82 -3.39 -11.05 -15.62
C PRO A 82 -3.38 -11.59 -14.18
N ILE A 83 -4.37 -11.17 -13.39
CA ILE A 83 -4.65 -11.77 -12.08
C ILE A 83 -4.66 -13.30 -12.25
N PRO A 84 -3.90 -14.06 -11.43
CA PRO A 84 -3.80 -15.50 -11.59
C PRO A 84 -5.20 -16.13 -11.69
N PRO A 85 -5.51 -16.91 -12.75
CA PRO A 85 -6.85 -17.47 -12.94
C PRO A 85 -7.34 -18.30 -11.75
N ALA A 86 -6.42 -18.91 -11.00
CA ALA A 86 -6.72 -19.69 -9.81
C ALA A 86 -6.99 -18.84 -8.55
N LEU A 87 -6.65 -17.54 -8.55
CA LEU A 87 -6.96 -16.59 -7.48
C LEU A 87 -8.34 -15.95 -7.66
N ILE A 88 -8.72 -15.64 -8.91
CA ILE A 88 -10.01 -15.00 -9.24
C ILE A 88 -11.21 -15.63 -8.51
N PRO A 89 -11.43 -16.96 -8.54
CA PRO A 89 -12.60 -17.56 -7.86
C PRO A 89 -12.50 -17.52 -6.32
N GLN A 90 -11.31 -17.28 -5.76
CA GLN A 90 -11.10 -17.23 -4.32
C GLN A 90 -11.46 -15.87 -3.71
N VAL A 91 -11.32 -14.77 -4.46
CA VAL A 91 -11.59 -13.41 -3.96
C VAL A 91 -13.04 -13.25 -3.49
N PRO A 92 -14.09 -13.64 -4.26
CA PRO A 92 -15.47 -13.56 -3.77
C PRO A 92 -15.72 -14.37 -2.50
N ILE A 93 -15.05 -15.52 -2.35
CA ILE A 93 -15.16 -16.37 -1.15
C ILE A 93 -14.55 -15.64 0.06
N ILE A 94 -13.40 -14.98 -0.11
CA ILE A 94 -12.77 -14.17 0.94
C ILE A 94 -13.73 -13.07 1.39
N LEU A 95 -14.22 -12.25 0.46
CA LEU A 95 -15.09 -11.12 0.78
C LEU A 95 -16.39 -11.58 1.45
N ALA A 96 -17.04 -12.63 0.92
CA ALA A 96 -18.24 -13.19 1.52
C ALA A 96 -17.99 -13.72 2.94
N SER A 97 -16.84 -14.35 3.18
CA SER A 97 -16.47 -14.86 4.50
C SER A 97 -16.26 -13.73 5.51
N LEU A 98 -15.60 -12.64 5.10
CA LEU A 98 -15.38 -11.45 5.92
C LEU A 98 -16.70 -10.77 6.29
N THR A 99 -17.57 -10.54 5.30
CA THR A 99 -18.89 -9.96 5.52
C THR A 99 -19.75 -10.83 6.45
N ALA A 100 -19.69 -12.17 6.30
CA ALA A 100 -20.45 -13.09 7.13
C ALA A 100 -20.08 -13.05 8.63
N VAL A 101 -18.84 -12.66 8.95
CA VAL A 101 -18.38 -12.50 10.34
C VAL A 101 -18.44 -11.04 10.82
N GLY A 102 -19.03 -10.14 10.02
CA GLY A 102 -19.24 -8.74 10.38
C GLY A 102 -18.02 -7.83 10.20
N VAL A 103 -17.06 -8.21 9.35
CA VAL A 103 -15.98 -7.30 8.95
C VAL A 103 -16.49 -6.33 7.89
N ASP A 104 -16.23 -5.03 8.08
CA ASP A 104 -16.49 -4.01 7.09
C ASP A 104 -15.52 -4.17 5.90
N VAL A 105 -16.08 -4.53 4.74
CA VAL A 105 -15.36 -4.56 3.45
C VAL A 105 -15.63 -3.25 2.73
N VAL A 106 -14.58 -2.47 2.46
CA VAL A 106 -14.71 -1.09 1.99
C VAL A 106 -13.93 -0.87 0.69
N GLY A 107 -14.65 -0.56 -0.37
CA GLY A 107 -14.11 -0.16 -1.67
C GLY A 107 -14.81 1.09 -2.18
N LEU A 108 -14.19 1.78 -3.13
CA LEU A 108 -14.78 2.87 -3.88
C LEU A 108 -14.37 2.74 -5.34
N GLY A 109 -15.35 2.81 -6.26
CA GLY A 109 -15.07 2.74 -7.70
C GLY A 109 -14.03 3.80 -8.11
N ASP A 110 -13.18 3.43 -9.07
CA ASP A 110 -12.08 4.24 -9.60
C ASP A 110 -10.92 4.50 -8.61
N TYR A 111 -10.86 3.75 -7.51
CA TYR A 111 -9.80 3.87 -6.50
C TYR A 111 -9.23 2.52 -6.06
N GLU A 112 -7.99 2.60 -5.57
CA GLU A 112 -7.22 1.47 -5.06
C GLU A 112 -7.45 1.28 -3.54
N ALA A 113 -7.10 0.10 -3.04
CA ALA A 113 -7.20 -0.24 -1.62
C ALA A 113 -6.40 0.75 -0.74
N GLU A 114 -5.25 1.20 -1.22
CA GLU A 114 -4.34 2.15 -0.60
C GLU A 114 -4.98 3.55 -0.48
N ASP A 115 -5.78 3.96 -1.46
CA ASP A 115 -6.52 5.23 -1.43
C ASP A 115 -7.57 5.24 -0.31
N ILE A 116 -8.26 4.10 -0.13
CA ILE A 116 -9.23 3.92 0.94
C ILE A 116 -8.53 3.93 2.30
N VAL A 117 -7.40 3.22 2.43
CA VAL A 117 -6.60 3.20 3.66
C VAL A 117 -6.13 4.60 4.02
N ALA A 118 -5.53 5.33 3.07
CA ALA A 118 -5.06 6.70 3.28
C ALA A 118 -6.19 7.65 3.67
N SER A 119 -7.34 7.52 2.99
CA SER A 119 -8.55 8.32 3.27
C SER A 119 -9.10 8.07 4.69
N LEU A 120 -9.14 6.82 5.13
CA LEU A 120 -9.56 6.46 6.49
C LEU A 120 -8.54 6.93 7.53
N ALA A 121 -7.24 6.72 7.28
CA ALA A 121 -6.16 7.13 8.18
C ALA A 121 -6.08 8.65 8.37
N ALA A 122 -6.47 9.44 7.37
CA ALA A 122 -6.55 10.90 7.48
C ALA A 122 -7.66 11.36 8.45
N ARG A 123 -8.77 10.63 8.50
CA ARG A 123 -9.99 10.98 9.26
C ARG A 123 -9.96 10.48 10.69
N VAL A 124 -9.40 9.29 10.92
CA VAL A 124 -9.28 8.70 12.25
C VAL A 124 -8.18 9.39 13.06
N LYS A 125 -8.48 9.74 14.32
CA LYS A 125 -7.54 10.46 15.23
C LYS A 125 -7.00 9.59 16.36
N THR A 126 -7.40 8.34 16.39
CA THR A 126 -6.95 7.32 17.34
C THR A 126 -5.85 6.46 16.72
N PRO A 127 -5.07 5.70 17.50
CA PRO A 127 -4.01 4.86 16.95
C PRO A 127 -4.50 3.84 15.91
N ILE A 128 -3.76 3.72 14.81
CA ILE A 128 -4.07 2.90 13.63
C ILE A 128 -2.87 2.01 13.32
N GLU A 129 -3.15 0.74 13.09
CA GLU A 129 -2.24 -0.17 12.42
C GLU A 129 -2.75 -0.47 11.02
N ILE A 130 -1.88 -0.30 10.03
CA ILE A 130 -2.16 -0.58 8.63
C ILE A 130 -1.48 -1.91 8.27
N ALA A 131 -2.22 -2.94 7.91
CA ALA A 131 -1.67 -4.21 7.46
C ALA A 131 -1.52 -4.22 5.95
N SER A 132 -0.28 -4.09 5.46
CA SER A 132 0.03 -4.14 4.03
C SER A 132 1.48 -4.57 3.77
N GLY A 133 1.70 -5.26 2.66
CA GLY A 133 3.00 -5.49 2.05
C GLY A 133 3.43 -4.42 1.05
N ASP A 134 2.60 -3.42 0.80
CA ASP A 134 2.94 -2.27 -0.03
C ASP A 134 3.74 -1.23 0.78
N ARG A 135 4.81 -0.71 0.18
CA ARG A 135 5.63 0.32 0.80
C ARG A 135 5.03 1.71 0.63
N ASP A 136 4.11 1.92 -0.31
CA ASP A 136 3.48 3.22 -0.54
C ASP A 136 2.68 3.67 0.68
N LEU A 137 2.12 2.71 1.43
CA LEU A 137 1.48 2.97 2.71
C LEU A 137 2.44 3.43 3.82
N PHE A 138 3.76 3.38 3.63
CA PHE A 138 4.71 4.04 4.54
C PHE A 138 4.54 5.56 4.52
N SER A 139 3.95 6.15 3.48
CA SER A 139 3.58 7.57 3.44
C SER A 139 2.57 7.95 4.52
N GLN A 140 1.82 6.98 5.07
CA GLN A 140 0.76 7.21 6.05
C GLN A 140 1.27 7.26 7.49
N VAL A 141 2.53 6.87 7.76
CA VAL A 141 3.03 6.82 9.13
C VAL A 141 3.03 8.19 9.80
N ARG A 142 2.60 8.24 11.06
CA ARG A 142 2.57 9.46 11.88
C ARG A 142 2.96 9.14 13.32
N GLY A 143 4.15 9.59 13.71
CA GLY A 143 4.80 9.22 14.97
C GLY A 143 4.72 7.72 15.20
N THR A 144 4.14 7.33 16.34
CA THR A 144 3.78 5.94 16.67
C THR A 144 2.27 5.70 16.64
N ASP A 145 1.49 6.69 16.21
CA ASP A 145 0.03 6.64 16.22
C ASP A 145 -0.51 5.96 14.96
N VAL A 146 0.10 6.21 13.80
CA VAL A 146 -0.22 5.48 12.56
C VAL A 146 1.04 4.73 12.14
N VAL A 147 0.96 3.40 12.11
CA VAL A 147 2.09 2.52 11.78
C VAL A 147 1.67 1.45 10.78
N VAL A 148 2.63 0.95 10.00
CA VAL A 148 2.40 -0.13 9.03
C VAL A 148 2.95 -1.45 9.56
N LEU A 149 2.12 -2.48 9.57
CA LEU A 149 2.48 -3.87 9.81
C LEU A 149 2.96 -4.48 8.49
N TYR A 150 4.26 -4.33 8.22
CA TYR A 150 4.89 -4.72 6.96
C TYR A 150 5.40 -6.18 7.01
N PRO A 151 4.83 -7.12 6.23
CA PRO A 151 5.30 -8.49 6.17
C PRO A 151 6.69 -8.56 5.51
N GLN A 152 7.66 -9.13 6.21
CA GLN A 152 9.02 -9.31 5.71
C GLN A 152 9.54 -10.72 6.02
N LYS A 153 10.74 -11.05 5.55
CA LYS A 153 11.37 -12.34 5.88
C LYS A 153 11.53 -12.45 7.39
N GLY A 154 10.98 -13.51 7.98
CA GLY A 154 11.07 -13.79 9.42
C GLY A 154 10.00 -13.14 10.29
N GLY A 155 8.98 -12.46 9.72
CA GLY A 155 7.85 -11.98 10.51
C GLY A 155 7.21 -10.71 9.95
N ILE A 156 6.64 -9.90 10.85
CA ILE A 156 6.05 -8.60 10.55
C ILE A 156 6.93 -7.53 11.19
N ALA A 157 7.38 -6.56 10.39
CA ALA A 157 7.98 -5.34 10.90
C ALA A 157 6.89 -4.33 11.24
N LEU A 158 7.04 -3.67 12.39
CA LEU A 158 6.29 -2.47 12.69
C LEU A 158 7.06 -1.28 12.12
N VAL A 159 6.46 -0.60 11.15
CA VAL A 159 7.04 0.53 10.43
C VAL A 159 6.36 1.81 10.91
N ASP A 160 7.08 2.58 11.70
CA ASP A 160 6.73 3.92 12.15
C ASP A 160 7.67 4.96 11.49
N GLU A 161 7.57 6.23 11.88
CA GLU A 161 8.46 7.27 11.36
C GLU A 161 9.95 6.99 11.61
N ALA A 162 10.30 6.37 12.75
CA ALA A 162 11.68 6.07 13.09
C ALA A 162 12.24 4.93 12.23
N GLU A 163 11.43 3.91 11.96
CA GLU A 163 11.79 2.81 11.06
C GLU A 163 11.90 3.27 9.60
N VAL A 164 11.02 4.16 9.14
CA VAL A 164 11.15 4.81 7.82
C VAL A 164 12.47 5.58 7.74
N ALA A 165 12.77 6.40 8.75
CA ALA A 165 14.01 7.17 8.79
C ALA A 165 15.25 6.28 8.78
N ARG A 166 15.22 5.17 9.54
CA ARG A 166 16.31 4.19 9.60
C ARG A 166 16.50 3.47 8.26
N ARG A 167 15.43 3.09 7.58
CA ARG A 167 15.48 2.34 6.30
C ARG A 167 15.99 3.18 5.14
N TYR A 168 15.54 4.42 5.06
CA TYR A 168 15.71 5.24 3.85
C TYR A 168 16.59 6.47 4.06
N SER A 169 17.05 6.72 5.29
CA SER A 169 17.85 7.92 5.64
C SER A 169 17.14 9.23 5.29
N ILE A 170 15.83 9.28 5.54
CA ILE A 170 14.95 10.44 5.29
C ILE A 170 14.21 10.86 6.56
N PRO A 171 13.65 12.07 6.65
CA PRO A 171 12.64 12.37 7.68
C PRO A 171 11.48 11.38 7.58
N GLY A 172 10.99 10.86 8.71
CA GLY A 172 10.04 9.74 8.73
C GLY A 172 8.75 9.98 7.92
N ARG A 173 8.33 11.23 7.77
CA ARG A 173 7.14 11.63 7.00
C ARG A 173 7.38 11.90 5.52
N ALA A 174 8.60 11.76 5.02
CA ALA A 174 8.98 12.15 3.67
C ALA A 174 8.97 10.99 2.66
N TYR A 175 8.38 9.83 2.99
CA TYR A 175 8.45 8.64 2.13
C TYR A 175 7.85 8.87 0.75
N ALA A 176 6.67 9.51 0.65
CA ALA A 176 6.02 9.80 -0.63
C ALA A 176 6.90 10.70 -1.53
N ASP A 177 7.39 11.82 -0.98
CA ASP A 177 8.30 12.73 -1.69
C ASP A 177 9.59 12.02 -2.14
N TYR A 178 10.14 11.17 -1.28
CA TYR A 178 11.31 10.36 -1.58
C TYR A 178 11.04 9.37 -2.72
N ALA A 179 9.90 8.66 -2.69
CA ALA A 179 9.48 7.70 -3.72
C ALA A 179 9.26 8.39 -5.07
N ILE A 180 8.56 9.52 -5.10
CA ILE A 180 8.35 10.34 -6.30
C ILE A 180 9.69 10.74 -6.95
N LEU A 181 10.68 11.16 -6.14
CA LEU A 181 11.98 11.61 -6.65
C LEU A 181 12.82 10.47 -7.22
N ARG A 182 12.91 9.33 -6.50
CA ARG A 182 13.71 8.17 -6.91
C ARG A 182 13.03 7.33 -8.01
N GLY A 183 11.72 7.47 -8.15
CA GLY A 183 10.87 6.61 -8.98
C GLY A 183 10.43 5.34 -8.25
N ASP A 184 9.34 4.72 -8.69
CA ASP A 184 8.89 3.43 -8.18
C ASP A 184 8.69 2.41 -9.32
N PRO A 185 9.62 1.46 -9.49
CA PRO A 185 9.50 0.44 -10.52
C PRO A 185 8.27 -0.46 -10.40
N SER A 186 7.77 -0.75 -9.18
CA SER A 186 6.58 -1.61 -9.03
C SER A 186 5.31 -0.95 -9.55
N ASP A 187 5.29 0.38 -9.59
CA ASP A 187 4.21 1.19 -10.12
C ASP A 187 4.53 1.81 -11.49
N GLY A 188 5.69 1.50 -12.07
CA GLY A 188 6.11 2.06 -13.36
C GLY A 188 6.39 3.57 -13.30
N LEU A 189 6.63 4.13 -12.13
CA LEU A 189 6.97 5.54 -11.94
C LEU A 189 8.47 5.75 -12.21
N PRO A 190 8.86 6.55 -13.22
CA PRO A 190 10.28 6.65 -13.62
C PRO A 190 11.15 7.46 -12.68
N GLY A 191 10.56 8.34 -11.85
CA GLY A 191 11.30 9.28 -11.03
C GLY A 191 12.04 10.34 -11.85
N ILE A 192 12.97 11.05 -11.18
CA ILE A 192 13.79 12.06 -11.83
C ILE A 192 15.12 11.44 -12.30
N ALA A 193 15.44 11.61 -13.58
CA ALA A 193 16.69 11.13 -14.15
C ALA A 193 17.92 11.65 -13.35
N GLY A 194 18.77 10.72 -12.92
CA GLY A 194 19.96 11.04 -12.11
C GLY A 194 19.66 11.38 -10.65
N VAL A 195 18.46 11.07 -10.14
CA VAL A 195 18.09 11.15 -8.73
C VAL A 195 17.75 9.74 -8.25
N GLY A 196 18.76 9.02 -7.74
CA GLY A 196 18.56 7.75 -7.03
C GLY A 196 18.35 7.96 -5.52
N ASP A 197 18.25 6.86 -4.77
CA ASP A 197 17.94 6.84 -3.32
C ASP A 197 18.69 7.89 -2.50
N LYS A 198 20.02 7.92 -2.60
CA LYS A 198 20.85 8.84 -1.83
C LYS A 198 20.52 10.31 -2.11
N LYS A 199 20.37 10.66 -3.40
CA LYS A 199 20.10 12.04 -3.79
C LYS A 199 18.67 12.45 -3.47
N ALA A 200 17.71 11.54 -3.61
CA ALA A 200 16.34 11.76 -3.17
C ALA A 200 16.29 12.04 -1.66
N ALA A 201 17.00 11.23 -0.86
CA ALA A 201 17.10 11.41 0.59
C ALA A 201 17.70 12.76 1.00
N GLU A 202 18.81 13.16 0.35
CA GLU A 202 19.43 14.48 0.55
C GLU A 202 18.46 15.63 0.20
N LEU A 203 17.72 15.50 -0.91
CA LEU A 203 16.77 16.51 -1.36
C LEU A 203 15.60 16.67 -0.39
N VAL A 204 14.93 15.58 0.01
CA VAL A 204 13.80 15.67 0.96
C VAL A 204 14.24 16.15 2.33
N THR A 205 15.45 15.78 2.77
CA THR A 205 16.01 16.31 4.03
C THR A 205 16.26 17.81 3.95
N ARG A 206 16.74 18.29 2.80
CA ARG A 206 17.09 19.70 2.61
C ARG A 206 15.87 20.61 2.40
N TYR A 207 14.91 20.18 1.58
CA TYR A 207 13.79 21.02 1.16
C TYR A 207 12.46 20.64 1.82
N GLY A 208 12.38 19.49 2.49
CA GLY A 208 11.19 19.01 3.20
C GLY A 208 10.20 18.25 2.32
N SER A 209 9.84 18.78 1.15
CA SER A 209 8.89 18.14 0.23
C SER A 209 9.19 18.45 -1.24
N VAL A 210 8.63 17.66 -2.15
CA VAL A 210 8.65 17.93 -3.60
C VAL A 210 7.97 19.27 -3.90
N GLY A 211 6.85 19.58 -3.24
CA GLY A 211 6.18 20.89 -3.37
C GLY A 211 7.12 22.06 -3.07
N ALA A 212 7.86 21.99 -1.97
CA ALA A 212 8.85 23.01 -1.61
C ALA A 212 10.02 23.08 -2.62
N MET A 213 10.42 21.96 -3.23
CA MET A 213 11.45 21.94 -4.28
C MET A 213 10.97 22.61 -5.58
N LEU A 214 9.69 22.45 -5.93
CA LEU A 214 9.06 23.13 -7.06
C LEU A 214 8.98 24.64 -6.83
N GLU A 215 8.52 25.07 -5.65
CA GLU A 215 8.47 26.48 -5.26
C GLU A 215 9.86 27.14 -5.26
N ALA A 216 10.88 26.42 -4.79
CA ALA A 216 12.27 26.88 -4.80
C ALA A 216 12.95 26.83 -6.19
N GLY A 217 12.26 26.31 -7.22
CA GLY A 217 12.79 26.22 -8.58
C GLY A 217 13.98 25.26 -8.74
N VAL A 218 14.06 24.24 -7.88
CA VAL A 218 15.10 23.19 -7.90
C VAL A 218 14.99 22.35 -9.18
N PHE A 219 13.75 22.04 -9.57
CA PHE A 219 13.41 21.37 -10.81
C PHE A 219 12.69 22.32 -11.75
N ARG A 220 12.91 22.16 -13.06
CA ARG A 220 12.34 23.02 -14.11
C ARG A 220 11.88 22.18 -15.29
N ASN A 221 11.04 22.77 -16.13
CA ASN A 221 10.56 22.17 -17.38
C ASN A 221 9.92 20.80 -17.14
N ALA A 222 10.23 19.79 -17.97
CA ALA A 222 9.65 18.46 -17.92
C ALA A 222 9.76 17.78 -16.53
N ASN A 223 10.84 18.03 -15.78
CA ASN A 223 10.96 17.47 -14.43
C ASN A 223 9.96 18.09 -13.46
N ALA A 224 9.70 19.40 -13.55
CA ALA A 224 8.70 20.05 -12.71
C ALA A 224 7.28 19.55 -13.05
N GLU A 225 6.97 19.46 -14.35
CA GLU A 225 5.67 18.93 -14.83
C GLU A 225 5.43 17.48 -14.37
N TYR A 226 6.46 16.63 -14.45
CA TYR A 226 6.38 15.26 -13.94
C TYR A 226 6.08 15.23 -12.43
N LEU A 227 6.78 16.05 -11.64
CA LEU A 227 6.60 16.08 -10.18
C LEU A 227 5.20 16.56 -9.79
N GLU A 228 4.64 17.55 -10.49
CA GLU A 228 3.27 18.01 -10.29
C GLU A 228 2.24 16.90 -10.55
N LYS A 229 2.46 16.09 -11.60
CA LYS A 229 1.63 14.93 -11.90
C LYS A 229 1.82 13.82 -10.87
N ALA A 230 3.05 13.51 -10.48
CA ALA A 230 3.38 12.46 -9.53
C ALA A 230 2.81 12.73 -8.14
N LEU A 231 2.79 13.99 -7.69
CA LEU A 231 2.15 14.41 -6.43
C LEU A 231 0.64 14.15 -6.37
N ARG A 232 -0.01 13.93 -7.51
CA ARG A 232 -1.43 13.60 -7.58
C ARG A 232 -1.66 12.09 -7.68
N VAL A 233 -0.66 11.33 -8.12
CA VAL A 233 -0.74 9.88 -8.32
C VAL A 233 -0.38 9.11 -7.05
N VAL A 234 0.66 9.57 -6.34
CA VAL A 234 1.25 8.96 -5.12
C VAL A 234 0.61 9.51 -3.85
#